data_AF-A0A7J2YA88-F1
#
_entry.id   AF-A0A7J2YA88-F1
#
_cell.length_a   1.000
_cell.length_b   1.000
_cell.length_c   1.000
_cell.angle_alpha   90.00
_cell.angle_beta   90.00
_cell.angle_gamma   90.00
#
_symmetry.space_group_name_H-M   'P 1'
#
loop_
_entity.id
_entity.type
_entity.pdbx_description
1 polymer ?
#
loop_
_entity_poly.entity_id
_entity_poly.type
_entity_poly.pdbx_seq_one_letter_code
_entity_poly.pdbx_strand_id
1 'polypeptide(L)'
;MNKAILISVVVIAAIITAFTLFMPRSAENSEPQRIYIDRELPILGNIFEGYVKAEDLKPNSALYFVYPRTGDKRLDSEPFKIFSLVRLPSWKGGDANDASAFRSYSVMDLTILGATGCMVKYWPEDNRQRFEDACSGSIYRVEDGLAIAGPASVQKPPENVLPKLDIGIDEEGYLYVKPPKFDPNHNGVVRYGRYISGQEIDNTNQKLIQDADRWFSGNLPLPKYLPDGVTLVNVSVQKDVGNYECPEDPERGCTISSENVNLMYKDKSLFQNPNLEISIVRTNDTRFTPEEKADNQLQYPAKEVKLTSINGHPVVILHHKIGYPGSEISVHVWFDDIIIEVKGYNHPEDQLVKVAEAMTPNLLAMGRRPSPVSITFQEEQFTSVDVLPRLFMEKGSSTLIMADVATYGTDEFRVEFFVTYGQPRKTPILPPGVAVALEHNELVLKDGVKEDLPIRIEVDPSAPDGSYILKIYARWSEDEFVGTPIYLKVGKGSYETIYPDK
;
A
#
# COMPACT_ATOMS: atom_id res chain seq x y z
N MET A 1 -5.85 47.13 1.56
CA MET A 1 -5.98 46.07 2.57
C MET A 1 -6.51 46.68 3.86
N ASN A 2 -7.58 46.14 4.45
CA ASN A 2 -8.25 46.74 5.62
C ASN A 2 -7.32 46.67 6.84
N LYS A 3 -7.21 47.75 7.64
CA LYS A 3 -6.31 47.80 8.81
C LYS A 3 -6.60 46.67 9.81
N ALA A 4 -7.86 46.24 9.91
CA ALA A 4 -8.27 45.10 10.74
C ALA A 4 -7.67 43.75 10.28
N ILE A 5 -7.51 43.54 8.97
CA ILE A 5 -6.94 42.31 8.41
C ILE A 5 -5.43 42.27 8.69
N LEU A 6 -4.73 43.39 8.53
CA LEU A 6 -3.29 43.46 8.81
C LEU A 6 -2.98 43.19 10.29
N ILE A 7 -3.77 43.75 11.21
CA ILE A 7 -3.62 43.50 12.66
C ILE A 7 -3.84 42.03 12.98
N SER A 8 -4.87 41.39 12.39
CA SER A 8 -5.18 39.99 12.64
C SER A 8 -4.06 39.05 12.17
N VAL A 9 -3.48 39.30 10.98
CA VAL A 9 -2.35 38.52 10.46
C VAL A 9 -1.12 38.64 11.36
N VAL A 10 -0.81 39.86 11.84
CA VAL A 10 0.35 40.09 12.72
C VAL A 10 0.16 39.39 14.08
N VAL A 11 -1.05 39.43 14.65
CA VAL A 11 -1.35 38.76 15.93
C VAL A 11 -1.23 37.24 15.79
N ILE A 12 -1.78 36.65 14.71
CA ILE A 12 -1.66 35.21 14.46
C ILE A 12 -0.20 34.81 14.26
N ALA A 13 0.57 35.56 13.47
CA ALA A 13 1.99 35.30 13.28
C ALA A 13 2.79 35.39 14.59
N ALA A 14 2.49 36.38 15.44
CA ALA A 14 3.12 36.54 16.75
C ALA A 14 2.77 35.37 17.69
N ILE A 15 1.52 34.91 17.70
CA ILE A 15 1.09 33.76 18.50
C ILE A 15 1.80 32.48 18.01
N ILE A 16 1.84 32.22 16.70
CA ILE A 16 2.55 31.06 16.14
C ILE A 16 4.04 31.12 16.49
N THR A 17 4.67 32.28 16.33
CA THR A 17 6.10 32.47 16.64
C THR A 17 6.37 32.25 18.13
N ALA A 18 5.52 32.81 19.00
CA ALA A 18 5.61 32.57 20.45
C ALA A 18 5.40 31.09 20.78
N PHE A 19 4.43 30.41 20.16
CA PHE A 19 4.22 28.98 20.36
C PHE A 19 5.46 28.17 19.95
N THR A 20 6.09 28.49 18.81
CA THR A 20 7.31 27.80 18.36
C THR A 20 8.54 28.09 19.22
N LEU A 21 8.65 29.29 19.81
CA LEU A 21 9.79 29.67 20.65
C LEU A 21 9.64 29.18 22.11
N PHE A 22 8.40 29.08 22.59
CA PHE A 22 8.09 28.74 23.99
C PHE A 22 7.51 27.34 24.19
N MET A 23 7.33 26.53 23.13
CA MET A 23 7.29 25.09 23.34
C MET A 23 8.60 24.74 24.04
N PRO A 24 8.57 24.06 25.20
CA PRO A 24 9.78 23.61 25.85
C PRO A 24 10.52 22.80 24.80
N ARG A 25 11.65 23.32 24.30
CA ARG A 25 12.65 22.48 23.66
C ARG A 25 12.87 21.38 24.67
N SER A 26 12.35 20.18 24.37
CA SER A 26 12.61 18.98 25.15
C SER A 26 14.08 19.05 25.49
N ALA A 27 14.39 19.23 26.79
CA ALA A 27 15.76 19.46 27.23
C ALA A 27 16.61 18.42 26.51
N GLU A 28 17.45 18.88 25.59
CA GLU A 28 18.21 18.02 24.70
C GLU A 28 19.11 17.23 25.64
N ASN A 29 18.72 15.98 25.90
CA ASN A 29 19.41 15.15 26.87
C ASN A 29 20.75 14.83 26.22
N SER A 30 21.76 15.63 26.55
CA SER A 30 23.07 15.57 25.91
C SER A 30 23.85 14.33 26.33
N GLU A 31 23.39 13.66 27.38
CA GLU A 31 24.01 12.45 27.89
C GLU A 31 23.32 11.20 27.34
N PRO A 32 24.09 10.18 26.93
CA PRO A 32 23.54 8.88 26.58
C PRO A 32 22.75 8.28 27.75
N GLN A 33 21.55 7.78 27.48
CA GLN A 33 20.68 7.19 28.51
C GLN A 33 20.53 5.68 28.27
N ARG A 34 20.90 4.84 29.24
CA ARG A 34 20.63 3.40 29.18
C ARG A 34 19.13 3.14 29.04
N ILE A 35 18.77 2.18 28.20
CA ILE A 35 17.37 1.81 27.96
C ILE A 35 16.87 1.05 29.19
N TYR A 36 15.84 1.59 29.84
CA TYR A 36 15.15 0.96 30.95
C TYR A 36 13.73 0.61 30.53
N ILE A 37 13.35 -0.66 30.70
CA ILE A 37 12.01 -1.17 30.42
C ILE A 37 11.19 -1.03 31.67
N ASP A 38 10.08 -0.32 31.54
CA ASP A 38 9.05 -0.26 32.56
C ASP A 38 8.02 -1.35 32.31
N ARG A 39 7.81 -2.22 33.28
CA ARG A 39 6.82 -3.29 33.20
C ARG A 39 5.39 -2.74 33.19
N GLU A 40 5.19 -1.57 33.81
CA GLU A 40 3.88 -0.93 33.90
C GLU A 40 3.52 -0.09 32.68
N LEU A 41 4.33 -0.11 31.60
CA LEU A 41 3.94 0.55 30.34
C LEU A 41 2.60 -0.03 29.85
N PRO A 42 1.46 0.70 30.02
CA PRO A 42 0.14 0.07 30.12
C PRO A 42 -0.39 -0.56 28.84
N ILE A 43 0.33 -0.37 27.73
CA ILE A 43 -0.27 -0.41 26.40
C ILE A 43 0.18 -1.66 25.63
N LEU A 44 1.36 -2.23 25.95
CA LEU A 44 2.01 -3.21 25.05
C LEU A 44 2.68 -4.42 25.76
N GLY A 45 2.51 -4.58 27.08
CA GLY A 45 2.75 -5.86 27.76
C GLY A 45 4.21 -6.31 27.86
N ASN A 46 5.11 -5.42 28.28
CA ASN A 46 6.49 -5.80 28.58
C ASN A 46 6.53 -6.90 29.65
N ILE A 47 7.27 -7.99 29.39
CA ILE A 47 7.42 -9.12 30.32
C ILE A 47 8.58 -8.96 31.30
N PHE A 48 9.29 -7.83 31.24
CA PHE A 48 10.54 -7.56 31.96
C PHE A 48 10.56 -6.12 32.48
N GLU A 49 11.25 -5.89 33.60
CA GLU A 49 11.53 -4.58 34.19
C GLU A 49 13.04 -4.45 34.44
N GLY A 50 13.65 -3.34 34.02
CA GLY A 50 15.08 -3.10 34.25
C GLY A 50 15.82 -2.57 33.03
N TYR A 51 17.13 -2.38 33.20
CA TYR A 51 18.02 -2.04 32.09
C TYR A 51 18.22 -3.23 31.17
N VAL A 52 18.25 -2.98 29.86
CA VAL A 52 18.33 -4.03 28.84
C VAL A 52 19.77 -4.24 28.39
N LYS A 53 20.25 -5.47 28.44
CA LYS A 53 21.44 -5.89 27.71
C LYS A 53 21.07 -6.44 26.34
N ALA A 54 22.01 -6.38 25.40
CA ALA A 54 21.79 -6.97 24.07
C ALA A 54 21.40 -8.45 24.13
N GLU A 55 22.01 -9.22 25.03
CA GLU A 55 21.76 -10.66 25.20
C GLU A 55 20.36 -10.98 25.76
N ASP A 56 19.69 -10.03 26.42
CA ASP A 56 18.37 -10.25 27.03
C ASP A 56 17.26 -10.36 25.97
N LEU A 57 17.47 -9.76 24.80
CA LEU A 57 16.50 -9.73 23.70
C LEU A 57 16.73 -10.88 22.74
N LYS A 58 15.71 -11.68 22.44
CA LYS A 58 15.82 -12.72 21.40
C LYS A 58 15.82 -12.07 20.00
N PRO A 59 16.49 -12.63 19.00
CA PRO A 59 16.29 -12.22 17.60
C PRO A 59 14.80 -12.24 17.25
N ASN A 60 14.38 -11.32 16.39
CA ASN A 60 12.99 -11.16 15.97
C ASN A 60 12.03 -10.87 17.14
N SER A 61 12.40 -9.93 18.02
CA SER A 61 11.57 -9.52 19.16
C SER A 61 11.54 -8.01 19.32
N ALA A 62 10.55 -7.51 20.06
CA ALA A 62 10.42 -6.09 20.36
C ALA A 62 10.02 -5.84 21.81
N LEU A 63 10.49 -4.73 22.36
CA LEU A 63 10.07 -4.15 23.62
C LEU A 63 9.70 -2.69 23.43
N TYR A 64 9.06 -2.11 24.44
CA TYR A 64 8.70 -0.69 24.45
C TYR A 64 9.33 0.00 25.65
N PHE A 65 9.83 1.21 25.43
CA PHE A 65 10.48 1.99 26.47
C PHE A 65 10.18 3.47 26.31
N VAL A 66 10.44 4.23 27.38
CA VAL A 66 10.21 5.68 27.42
C VAL A 66 11.53 6.40 27.18
N TYR A 67 11.51 7.42 26.31
CA TYR A 67 12.63 8.32 26.09
C TYR A 67 12.18 9.77 25.80
N PRO A 68 12.85 10.78 26.40
CA PRO A 68 13.75 10.65 27.54
C PRO A 68 12.97 10.22 28.79
N ARG A 69 13.53 9.31 29.60
CA ARG A 69 12.90 8.90 30.85
C ARG A 69 13.07 10.02 31.89
N THR A 70 11.97 10.44 32.51
CA THR A 70 11.97 11.48 33.55
C THR A 70 11.91 10.91 34.96
N GLY A 71 11.43 9.67 35.12
CA GLY A 71 11.17 9.06 36.42
C GLY A 71 9.81 9.45 37.01
N ASP A 72 9.11 10.41 36.40
CA ASP A 72 7.73 10.74 36.72
C ASP A 72 6.79 9.85 35.89
N LYS A 73 6.07 8.94 36.54
CA LYS A 73 5.15 7.99 35.88
C LYS A 73 4.12 8.68 34.98
N ARG A 74 3.66 9.87 35.34
CA ARG A 74 2.66 10.61 34.54
C ARG A 74 3.30 11.14 33.27
N LEU A 75 4.47 11.77 33.37
CA LEU A 75 5.19 12.30 32.21
C LEU A 75 5.75 11.18 31.31
N ASP A 76 6.14 10.06 31.90
CA ASP A 76 6.66 8.89 31.19
C ASP A 76 5.54 8.04 30.55
N SER A 77 4.28 8.23 30.96
CA SER A 77 3.10 7.62 30.32
C SER A 77 2.66 8.31 29.03
N GLU A 78 3.28 9.44 28.66
CA GLU A 78 2.94 10.18 27.45
C GLU A 78 3.30 9.37 26.20
N PRO A 79 2.33 9.08 25.30
CA PRO A 79 2.57 8.31 24.07
C PRO A 79 3.73 8.81 23.21
N PHE A 80 3.95 10.13 23.21
CA PHE A 80 5.00 10.79 22.43
C PHE A 80 6.42 10.49 22.89
N LYS A 81 6.58 9.89 24.07
CA LYS A 81 7.87 9.45 24.60
C LYS A 81 8.06 7.94 24.47
N ILE A 82 7.09 7.21 23.93
CA ILE A 82 7.18 5.76 23.82
C ILE A 82 7.86 5.42 22.49
N PHE A 83 8.90 4.58 22.57
CA PHE A 83 9.63 4.05 21.44
C PHE A 83 9.60 2.52 21.48
N SER A 84 9.54 1.91 20.31
CA SER A 84 9.72 0.47 20.15
C SER A 84 11.19 0.18 19.92
N LEU A 85 11.77 -0.70 20.73
CA LEU A 85 13.10 -1.29 20.52
C LEU A 85 12.92 -2.67 19.90
N VAL A 86 13.39 -2.85 18.67
CA VAL A 86 13.32 -4.12 17.93
C VAL A 86 14.72 -4.72 17.84
N ARG A 87 14.88 -5.98 18.25
CA ARG A 87 16.01 -6.81 17.82
C ARG A 87 15.61 -7.49 16.52
N LEU A 88 16.36 -7.21 15.45
CA LEU A 88 16.09 -7.72 14.11
C LEU A 88 16.01 -9.26 14.10
N PRO A 89 15.34 -9.87 13.10
CA PRO A 89 15.42 -11.31 12.89
C PRO A 89 16.84 -11.72 12.50
N SER A 90 17.21 -12.97 12.80
CA SER A 90 18.55 -13.54 12.54
C SER A 90 19.03 -13.27 11.12
N TRP A 91 18.16 -13.46 10.13
CA TRP A 91 18.48 -13.27 8.71
C TRP A 91 18.75 -11.80 8.33
N LYS A 92 18.27 -10.82 9.10
CA LYS A 92 18.58 -9.38 8.98
C LYS A 92 19.73 -8.94 9.90
N GLY A 93 20.52 -9.88 10.42
CA GLY A 93 21.64 -9.61 11.33
C GLY A 93 21.27 -9.56 12.81
N GLY A 94 20.08 -10.04 13.19
CA GLY A 94 19.60 -10.07 14.57
C GLY A 94 20.48 -10.83 15.56
N ASP A 95 21.27 -11.79 15.08
CA ASP A 95 22.15 -12.62 15.93
C ASP A 95 23.39 -11.85 16.41
N ALA A 96 23.71 -10.69 15.83
CA ALA A 96 24.82 -9.87 16.30
C ALA A 96 24.54 -9.35 17.72
N ASN A 97 25.59 -9.27 18.53
CA ASN A 97 25.56 -8.70 19.89
C ASN A 97 26.07 -7.25 19.91
N ASP A 98 25.92 -6.54 18.79
CA ASP A 98 26.29 -5.14 18.64
C ASP A 98 25.07 -4.29 18.27
N ALA A 99 25.23 -2.97 18.25
CA ALA A 99 24.15 -2.03 17.97
C ALA A 99 23.49 -2.24 16.59
N SER A 100 24.14 -2.92 15.64
CA SER A 100 23.59 -3.15 14.30
C SER A 100 22.39 -4.10 14.28
N ALA A 101 22.25 -4.95 15.31
CA ALA A 101 21.11 -5.85 15.49
C ALA A 101 19.83 -5.16 15.97
N PHE A 102 19.91 -3.88 16.37
CA PHE A 102 18.81 -3.17 17.01
C PHE A 102 18.30 -2.01 16.17
N ARG A 103 16.99 -1.77 16.24
CA ARG A 103 16.32 -0.60 15.68
C ARG A 103 15.39 -0.01 16.71
N SER A 104 15.26 1.32 16.72
CA SER A 104 14.33 1.99 17.62
C SER A 104 13.58 3.10 16.91
N TYR A 105 12.25 3.06 16.98
CA TYR A 105 11.37 4.04 16.35
C TYR A 105 10.30 4.52 17.32
N SER A 106 9.81 5.75 17.11
CA SER A 106 8.63 6.24 17.83
C SER A 106 7.46 5.31 17.52
N VAL A 107 6.66 4.99 18.54
CA VAL A 107 5.45 4.20 18.32
C VAL A 107 4.33 5.03 17.69
N MET A 108 4.50 6.34 17.48
CA MET A 108 3.41 7.16 16.95
C MET A 108 3.32 7.06 15.42
N ASP A 109 2.15 6.65 14.93
CA ASP A 109 1.82 6.66 13.50
C ASP A 109 1.85 8.08 12.91
N LEU A 110 2.17 8.18 11.61
CA LEU A 110 2.36 9.45 10.90
C LEU A 110 1.14 9.93 10.12
N THR A 111 -0.03 9.28 10.23
CA THR A 111 -1.19 9.71 9.47
C THR A 111 -1.63 11.15 9.81
N ILE A 112 -1.66 12.05 8.80
CA ILE A 112 -2.00 13.49 8.91
C ILE A 112 -3.32 13.73 9.65
N LEU A 113 -4.22 12.75 9.63
CA LEU A 113 -5.35 12.70 10.54
C LEU A 113 -4.87 12.37 11.95
N GLY A 114 -4.05 13.26 12.53
CA GLY A 114 -3.54 13.21 13.91
C GLY A 114 -4.61 13.15 15.00
N ALA A 115 -5.87 12.96 14.62
CA ALA A 115 -6.98 12.51 15.45
C ALA A 115 -6.86 11.04 15.88
N THR A 116 -6.24 10.15 15.11
CA THR A 116 -6.21 8.72 15.50
C THR A 116 -5.23 8.47 16.65
N GLY A 117 -4.06 9.12 16.63
CA GLY A 117 -3.05 8.98 17.68
C GLY A 117 -2.65 7.53 17.95
N CYS A 118 -2.71 6.71 16.90
CA CYS A 118 -2.51 5.29 17.02
C CYS A 118 -1.04 4.94 17.14
N MET A 119 -0.82 3.79 17.78
CA MET A 119 0.50 3.27 18.01
C MET A 119 0.84 2.22 16.97
N VAL A 120 1.97 2.38 16.29
CA VAL A 120 2.56 1.35 15.45
C VAL A 120 3.12 0.24 16.32
N LYS A 121 2.85 -1.00 15.92
CA LYS A 121 3.34 -2.20 16.60
C LYS A 121 4.26 -2.98 15.67
N TYR A 122 5.37 -3.50 16.22
CA TYR A 122 6.20 -4.48 15.53
C TYR A 122 5.55 -5.87 15.58
N TRP A 123 5.54 -6.55 14.45
CA TRP A 123 4.96 -7.88 14.31
C TRP A 123 6.05 -8.90 13.94
N PRO A 124 6.44 -9.80 14.86
CA PRO A 124 7.58 -10.70 14.67
C PRO A 124 7.25 -11.96 13.85
N GLU A 125 6.01 -12.18 13.41
CA GLU A 125 5.65 -13.39 12.65
C GLU A 125 6.46 -13.49 11.34
N ASP A 126 6.87 -14.70 10.94
CA ASP A 126 7.86 -14.97 9.87
C ASP A 126 7.46 -14.51 8.45
N ASN A 127 6.30 -13.88 8.28
CA ASN A 127 5.86 -13.26 7.02
C ASN A 127 5.49 -11.77 7.18
N ARG A 128 5.61 -11.24 8.39
CA ARG A 128 5.20 -9.90 8.78
C ARG A 128 6.42 -9.03 9.05
N GLN A 129 7.21 -9.34 10.08
CA GLN A 129 8.52 -8.74 10.45
C GLN A 129 8.65 -7.23 10.13
N ARG A 130 7.59 -6.46 10.42
CA ARG A 130 7.43 -5.04 10.06
C ARG A 130 6.60 -4.31 11.09
N PHE A 131 6.57 -2.99 11.02
CA PHE A 131 5.68 -2.19 11.85
C PHE A 131 4.35 -1.99 11.13
N GLU A 132 3.25 -2.07 11.89
CA GLU A 132 1.92 -1.79 11.37
C GLU A 132 1.10 -0.94 12.35
N ASP A 133 0.37 0.03 11.81
CA ASP A 133 -0.68 0.76 12.50
C ASP A 133 -2.01 0.02 12.35
N ALA A 134 -2.59 -0.42 13.47
CA ALA A 134 -3.87 -1.12 13.49
C ALA A 134 -5.07 -0.22 13.12
N CYS A 135 -4.92 1.10 13.19
CA CYS A 135 -6.03 2.02 12.94
C CYS A 135 -6.22 2.33 11.46
N SER A 136 -5.13 2.66 10.76
CA SER A 136 -5.18 3.07 9.35
C SER A 136 -4.63 2.03 8.37
N GLY A 137 -3.99 0.97 8.89
CA GLY A 137 -3.31 -0.03 8.07
C GLY A 137 -1.99 0.45 7.46
N SER A 138 -1.41 1.54 7.97
CA SER A 138 -0.08 2.00 7.54
C SER A 138 0.97 0.95 7.92
N ILE A 139 1.83 0.60 6.96
CA ILE A 139 2.90 -0.40 7.13
C ILE A 139 4.24 0.30 6.98
N TYR A 140 5.18 0.05 7.89
CA TYR A 140 6.51 0.63 7.86
C TYR A 140 7.60 -0.45 7.89
N ARG A 141 8.68 -0.19 7.16
CA ARG A 141 9.89 -1.01 7.15
C ARG A 141 10.59 -0.97 8.51
N VAL A 142 11.09 -2.12 8.93
CA VAL A 142 11.85 -2.22 10.19
C VAL A 142 13.26 -1.67 10.04
N GLU A 143 13.81 -1.65 8.82
CA GLU A 143 15.21 -1.28 8.59
C GLU A 143 15.47 0.22 8.74
N ASP A 144 14.53 1.03 8.26
CA ASP A 144 14.65 2.48 8.15
C ASP A 144 13.40 3.26 8.61
N GLY A 145 12.27 2.60 8.90
CA GLY A 145 11.04 3.24 9.34
C GLY A 145 10.25 3.88 8.19
N LEU A 146 10.60 3.63 6.92
CA LEU A 146 9.88 4.15 5.77
C LEU A 146 8.49 3.50 5.63
N ALA A 147 7.46 4.31 5.45
CA ALA A 147 6.11 3.86 5.15
C ALA A 147 6.03 3.28 3.74
N ILE A 148 5.50 2.08 3.63
CA ILE A 148 5.48 1.30 2.40
C ILE A 148 4.08 0.95 1.89
N ALA A 149 3.09 0.93 2.78
CA ALA A 149 1.69 0.78 2.43
C ALA A 149 0.82 1.60 3.38
N GLY A 150 -0.47 1.75 3.02
CA GLY A 150 -1.45 2.51 3.79
C GLY A 150 -1.26 4.03 3.72
N PRO A 151 -2.08 4.81 4.47
CA PRO A 151 -2.16 6.25 4.30
C PRO A 151 -0.88 7.03 4.64
N ALA A 152 0.05 6.49 5.42
CA ALA A 152 1.36 7.13 5.64
C ALA A 152 2.28 7.04 4.40
N SER A 153 2.17 5.98 3.59
CA SER A 153 3.03 5.75 2.43
C SER A 153 2.77 6.68 1.23
N VAL A 154 1.64 7.38 1.27
CA VAL A 154 1.19 8.33 0.25
C VAL A 154 1.45 9.78 0.64
N GLN A 155 2.00 10.02 1.84
CA GLN A 155 2.34 11.34 2.31
C GLN A 155 3.67 11.82 1.75
N LYS A 156 3.84 13.14 1.72
CA LYS A 156 5.09 13.76 1.32
C LYS A 156 6.11 13.62 2.46
N PRO A 157 7.41 13.44 2.15
CA PRO A 157 8.45 13.59 3.15
C PRO A 157 8.34 14.94 3.87
N PRO A 158 8.57 15.00 5.20
CA PRO A 158 9.09 13.93 6.06
C PRO A 158 8.02 13.00 6.68
N GLU A 159 6.74 13.21 6.36
CA GLU A 159 5.58 12.61 7.05
C GLU A 159 5.32 11.13 6.65
N ASN A 160 6.31 10.50 6.00
CA ASN A 160 6.26 9.11 5.56
C ASN A 160 7.40 8.24 6.14
N VAL A 161 8.18 8.74 7.10
CA VAL A 161 9.26 7.98 7.75
C VAL A 161 9.25 8.17 9.26
N LEU A 162 9.20 7.08 10.02
CA LEU A 162 9.14 7.13 11.48
C LEU A 162 10.41 7.80 12.07
N PRO A 163 10.24 8.66 13.10
CA PRO A 163 11.35 9.16 13.90
C PRO A 163 12.07 8.00 14.59
N LYS A 164 13.41 8.05 14.63
CA LYS A 164 14.27 6.97 15.11
C LYS A 164 15.17 7.40 16.26
N LEU A 165 15.53 6.46 17.12
CA LEU A 165 16.61 6.64 18.10
C LEU A 165 17.79 5.77 17.69
N ASP A 166 18.99 6.36 17.70
CA ASP A 166 20.21 5.61 17.42
C ASP A 166 20.67 4.87 18.68
N ILE A 167 20.82 3.55 18.56
CA ILE A 167 21.17 2.69 19.68
C ILE A 167 22.70 2.51 19.77
N GLY A 168 23.21 2.48 20.98
CA GLY A 168 24.57 2.08 21.31
C GLY A 168 24.58 0.93 22.32
N ILE A 169 25.75 0.31 22.49
CA ILE A 169 26.01 -0.69 23.52
C ILE A 169 27.24 -0.23 24.29
N ASP A 170 27.15 -0.19 25.62
CA ASP A 170 28.29 0.15 26.47
C ASP A 170 29.18 -1.05 26.77
N GLU A 171 30.25 -0.81 27.53
CA GLU A 171 31.27 -1.82 27.86
C GLU A 171 30.69 -2.99 28.69
N GLU A 172 29.59 -2.76 29.41
CA GLU A 172 28.91 -3.79 30.19
C GLU A 172 27.80 -4.52 29.41
N GLY A 173 27.60 -4.18 28.13
CA GLY A 173 26.63 -4.79 27.23
C GLY A 173 25.22 -4.23 27.32
N TYR A 174 25.00 -3.13 28.06
CA TYR A 174 23.70 -2.48 28.13
C TYR A 174 23.43 -1.61 26.91
N LEU A 175 22.19 -1.68 26.44
CA LEU A 175 21.69 -0.83 25.39
C LEU A 175 21.46 0.59 25.92
N TYR A 176 21.85 1.59 25.14
CA TYR A 176 21.58 2.99 25.45
C TYR A 176 21.17 3.77 24.20
N VAL A 177 20.45 4.86 24.42
CA VAL A 177 20.09 5.82 23.36
C VAL A 177 21.20 6.84 23.24
N LYS A 178 21.76 6.98 22.04
CA LYS A 178 22.67 8.09 21.71
C LYS A 178 21.86 9.39 21.71
N PRO A 179 22.42 10.51 22.21
CA PRO A 179 21.73 11.80 22.22
C PRO A 179 21.12 12.14 20.84
N PRO A 180 19.79 12.16 20.71
CA PRO A 180 19.14 12.37 19.42
C PRO A 180 19.02 13.86 19.11
N LYS A 181 19.04 14.17 17.82
CA LYS A 181 18.65 15.49 17.29
C LYS A 181 17.23 15.41 16.77
N PHE A 182 16.28 15.88 17.58
CA PHE A 182 14.85 15.87 17.25
C PHE A 182 14.48 16.97 16.24
N ASP A 183 14.97 16.81 15.02
CA ASP A 183 14.59 17.61 13.87
C ASP A 183 14.39 16.71 12.64
N PRO A 184 13.64 17.17 11.62
CA PRO A 184 13.29 16.35 10.48
C PRO A 184 14.50 15.85 9.66
N ASN A 185 15.66 16.49 9.73
CA ASN A 185 16.83 16.11 8.94
C ASN A 185 17.75 15.11 9.66
N HIS A 186 17.44 14.74 10.90
CA HIS A 186 18.24 13.81 11.70
C HIS A 186 17.38 12.66 12.25
N ASN A 187 17.07 12.65 13.55
CA ASN A 187 16.31 11.59 14.21
C ASN A 187 14.81 11.71 13.96
N GLY A 188 14.34 12.85 13.45
CA GLY A 188 12.93 13.13 13.21
C GLY A 188 12.25 13.81 14.37
N VAL A 189 11.03 14.28 14.11
CA VAL A 189 10.15 14.87 15.13
C VAL A 189 8.99 13.91 15.33
N VAL A 190 8.74 13.49 16.58
CA VAL A 190 7.61 12.60 16.93
C VAL A 190 6.32 13.16 16.33
N ARG A 191 5.52 12.28 15.69
CA ARG A 191 4.32 12.59 14.88
C ARG A 191 4.51 13.33 13.55
N TYR A 192 5.67 13.90 13.29
CA TYR A 192 5.94 14.61 12.04
C TYR A 192 6.83 13.82 11.08
N GLY A 193 7.68 12.94 11.62
CA GLY A 193 8.54 12.08 10.83
C GLY A 193 9.94 12.64 10.60
N ARG A 194 10.64 12.10 9.61
CA ARG A 194 11.99 12.50 9.20
C ARG A 194 12.18 12.41 7.70
N TYR A 195 13.15 13.16 7.19
CA TYR A 195 13.67 12.94 5.85
C TYR A 195 14.54 11.68 5.85
N ILE A 196 14.45 10.95 4.75
CA ILE A 196 15.36 9.87 4.40
C ILE A 196 15.90 10.18 3.01
N SER A 197 17.22 10.10 2.84
CA SER A 197 17.82 10.36 1.54
C SER A 197 17.61 9.17 0.59
N GLY A 198 17.57 9.42 -0.72
CA GLY A 198 17.55 8.34 -1.70
C GLY A 198 18.73 7.37 -1.54
N GLN A 199 19.90 7.89 -1.15
CA GLN A 199 21.08 7.07 -0.85
C GLN A 199 20.89 6.17 0.38
N GLU A 200 20.24 6.67 1.45
CA GLU A 200 19.93 5.85 2.63
C GLU A 200 18.94 4.73 2.28
N ILE A 201 17.91 5.02 1.47
CA ILE A 201 16.97 4.01 0.95
C ILE A 201 17.73 2.97 0.12
N ASP A 202 18.59 3.40 -0.80
CA ASP A 202 19.35 2.51 -1.69
C ASP A 202 20.29 1.61 -0.90
N ASN A 203 21.04 2.17 0.05
CA ASN A 203 21.92 1.39 0.92
C ASN A 203 21.14 0.35 1.74
N THR A 204 19.95 0.74 2.22
CA THR A 204 19.11 -0.14 3.03
C THR A 204 18.50 -1.26 2.18
N ASN A 205 18.10 -0.97 0.93
CA ASN A 205 17.65 -1.98 -0.03
C ASN A 205 18.76 -2.94 -0.39
N GLN A 206 19.96 -2.44 -0.71
CA GLN A 206 21.10 -3.28 -1.04
C GLN A 206 21.50 -4.18 0.12
N LYS A 207 21.50 -3.66 1.35
CA LYS A 207 21.73 -4.46 2.54
C LYS A 207 20.67 -5.55 2.69
N LEU A 208 19.39 -5.23 2.50
CA LEU A 208 18.31 -6.20 2.60
C LEU A 208 18.43 -7.33 1.57
N ILE A 209 18.83 -7.03 0.34
CA ILE A 209 19.12 -8.02 -0.71
C ILE A 209 20.31 -8.90 -0.31
N GLN A 210 21.40 -8.30 0.20
CA GLN A 210 22.59 -9.05 0.64
C GLN A 210 22.31 -9.96 1.84
N ASP A 211 21.52 -9.48 2.79
CA ASP A 211 21.14 -10.22 3.98
C ASP A 211 20.21 -11.40 3.60
N ALA A 212 19.26 -11.17 2.69
CA ALA A 212 18.46 -12.24 2.11
C ALA A 212 19.33 -13.24 1.32
N ASP A 213 20.22 -12.77 0.45
CA ASP A 213 21.10 -13.64 -0.36
C ASP A 213 21.97 -14.53 0.54
N ARG A 214 22.54 -13.96 1.60
CA ARG A 214 23.30 -14.72 2.60
C ARG A 214 22.44 -15.76 3.28
N TRP A 215 21.22 -15.41 3.68
CA TRP A 215 20.29 -16.34 4.33
C TRP A 215 19.93 -17.53 3.44
N PHE A 216 19.71 -17.28 2.15
CA PHE A 216 19.47 -18.32 1.15
C PHE A 216 20.76 -18.95 0.59
N SER A 217 21.90 -18.77 1.25
CA SER A 217 23.19 -19.34 0.86
C SER A 217 23.60 -19.02 -0.59
N GLY A 218 23.30 -17.82 -1.06
CA GLY A 218 23.61 -17.35 -2.42
C GLY A 218 22.63 -17.81 -3.50
N ASN A 219 21.56 -18.52 -3.13
CA ASN A 219 20.54 -19.05 -4.04
C ASN A 219 19.24 -18.23 -4.01
N LEU A 220 19.32 -16.94 -3.70
CA LEU A 220 18.16 -16.08 -3.75
C LEU A 220 17.72 -15.95 -5.21
N PRO A 221 16.46 -16.28 -5.57
CA PRO A 221 15.98 -16.19 -6.95
C PRO A 221 15.66 -14.74 -7.32
N LEU A 222 16.55 -13.80 -6.95
CA LEU A 222 16.36 -12.36 -7.13
C LEU A 222 17.48 -11.69 -7.88
N PRO A 223 17.15 -10.59 -8.56
CA PRO A 223 18.18 -9.69 -9.07
C PRO A 223 19.08 -9.26 -7.92
N LYS A 224 20.39 -9.52 -8.06
CA LYS A 224 21.41 -9.01 -7.12
C LYS A 224 21.44 -7.48 -7.07
N TYR A 225 20.87 -6.84 -8.09
CA TYR A 225 20.72 -5.40 -8.21
C TYR A 225 19.31 -5.08 -8.68
N LEU A 226 18.68 -4.08 -8.05
CA LEU A 226 17.44 -3.50 -8.55
C LEU A 226 17.77 -2.63 -9.77
N PRO A 227 16.94 -2.64 -10.82
CA PRO A 227 17.03 -1.64 -11.87
C PRO A 227 16.97 -0.22 -11.29
N ASP A 228 17.62 0.73 -11.98
CA ASP A 228 17.49 2.14 -11.64
C ASP A 228 16.01 2.53 -11.59
N GLY A 229 15.62 3.26 -10.56
CA GLY A 229 14.23 3.64 -10.35
C GLY A 229 13.39 2.61 -9.57
N VAL A 230 13.90 1.44 -9.19
CA VAL A 230 13.13 0.48 -8.37
C VAL A 230 13.60 0.49 -6.91
N THR A 231 12.65 0.55 -5.99
CA THR A 231 12.86 0.45 -4.54
C THR A 231 12.32 -0.89 -4.06
N LEU A 232 13.15 -1.66 -3.36
CA LEU A 232 12.70 -2.83 -2.63
C LEU A 232 11.98 -2.36 -1.36
N VAL A 233 10.72 -2.73 -1.26
CA VAL A 233 9.78 -2.22 -0.27
C VAL A 233 9.73 -3.15 0.94
N ASN A 234 9.80 -4.45 0.71
CA ASN A 234 9.86 -5.44 1.78
C ASN A 234 10.47 -6.75 1.27
N VAL A 235 11.13 -7.47 2.18
CA VAL A 235 11.50 -8.87 2.04
C VAL A 235 11.00 -9.57 3.31
N SER A 236 10.13 -10.56 3.17
CA SER A 236 9.77 -11.44 4.30
C SER A 236 10.15 -12.88 3.99
N VAL A 237 10.69 -13.56 5.01
CA VAL A 237 11.27 -14.90 4.88
C VAL A 237 10.55 -15.85 5.83
N GLN A 238 9.81 -16.81 5.26
CA GLN A 238 9.14 -17.84 6.06
C GLN A 238 10.11 -18.96 6.41
N LYS A 239 10.17 -19.32 7.70
CA LYS A 239 10.85 -20.51 8.19
C LYS A 239 9.84 -21.66 8.14
N ASP A 240 10.17 -22.75 7.46
CA ASP A 240 9.43 -24.03 7.45
C ASP A 240 8.17 -24.15 6.56
N VAL A 241 8.34 -24.02 5.24
CA VAL A 241 7.46 -24.69 4.26
C VAL A 241 8.21 -25.85 3.60
N GLY A 242 8.14 -27.03 4.23
CA GLY A 242 8.38 -28.35 3.61
C GLY A 242 9.81 -28.86 3.50
N ASN A 243 10.21 -29.74 4.44
CA ASN A 243 11.13 -30.83 4.11
C ASN A 243 10.41 -31.76 3.11
N TYR A 244 10.98 -31.96 1.92
CA TYR A 244 10.52 -33.00 1.00
C TYR A 244 11.42 -34.23 1.14
N GLU A 245 10.84 -35.39 1.46
CA GLU A 245 11.45 -36.68 1.16
C GLU A 245 11.33 -36.92 -0.36
N CYS A 246 12.46 -37.09 -1.06
CA CYS A 246 12.42 -37.54 -2.45
C CYS A 246 11.87 -38.98 -2.47
N PRO A 247 10.86 -39.31 -3.31
CA PRO A 247 10.46 -40.70 -3.49
C PRO A 247 11.61 -41.48 -4.15
N GLU A 248 11.75 -42.77 -3.79
CA GLU A 248 12.81 -43.68 -4.26
C GLU A 248 12.83 -43.97 -5.79
N ASP A 249 12.03 -43.24 -6.58
CA ASP A 249 11.87 -43.44 -8.01
C ASP A 249 12.76 -42.47 -8.82
N PRO A 250 13.87 -42.95 -9.43
CA PRO A 250 14.85 -42.10 -10.11
C PRO A 250 14.37 -41.50 -11.44
N GLU A 251 13.20 -41.87 -11.96
CA GLU A 251 12.66 -41.30 -13.21
C GLU A 251 11.75 -40.08 -12.99
N ARG A 252 11.31 -39.84 -11.74
CA ARG A 252 10.55 -38.64 -11.35
C ARG A 252 11.50 -37.64 -10.71
N GLY A 253 12.24 -36.90 -11.53
CA GLY A 253 13.23 -35.92 -11.07
C GLY A 253 12.73 -35.08 -9.89
N CYS A 254 13.56 -34.91 -8.85
CA CYS A 254 13.23 -34.07 -7.72
C CYS A 254 13.09 -32.61 -8.21
N THR A 255 11.91 -32.02 -8.02
CA THR A 255 11.68 -30.61 -8.31
C THR A 255 11.85 -29.82 -7.02
N ILE A 256 12.88 -28.98 -6.95
CA ILE A 256 13.08 -28.04 -5.83
C ILE A 256 12.32 -26.75 -6.18
N SER A 257 11.21 -26.47 -5.48
CA SER A 257 10.59 -25.15 -5.47
C SER A 257 11.08 -24.36 -4.25
N SER A 258 11.65 -23.18 -4.45
CA SER A 258 11.97 -22.26 -3.35
C SER A 258 10.70 -21.45 -3.00
N GLU A 259 10.04 -21.78 -1.88
CA GLU A 259 8.72 -21.24 -1.49
C GLU A 259 8.77 -20.09 -0.46
N ASN A 260 9.91 -19.46 -0.19
CA ASN A 260 10.12 -18.80 1.11
C ASN A 260 10.39 -17.28 1.10
N VAL A 261 10.14 -16.55 0.00
CA VAL A 261 10.44 -15.09 -0.06
C VAL A 261 9.27 -14.30 -0.63
N ASN A 262 8.72 -13.36 0.14
CA ASN A 262 7.79 -12.34 -0.38
C ASN A 262 8.54 -11.05 -0.65
N LEU A 263 8.23 -10.44 -1.79
CA LEU A 263 8.90 -9.22 -2.24
C LEU A 263 7.89 -8.20 -2.65
N MET A 264 8.17 -6.98 -2.21
CA MET A 264 7.41 -5.81 -2.61
C MET A 264 8.35 -4.83 -3.31
N TYR A 265 7.90 -4.23 -4.40
CA TYR A 265 8.65 -3.24 -5.17
C TYR A 265 7.83 -1.96 -5.36
N LYS A 266 8.50 -0.80 -5.42
CA LYS A 266 7.90 0.51 -5.71
C LYS A 266 8.86 1.35 -6.56
N ASP A 267 8.34 2.02 -7.58
CA ASP A 267 9.13 2.91 -8.43
C ASP A 267 9.52 4.21 -7.68
N LYS A 268 10.76 4.68 -7.84
CA LYS A 268 11.34 5.89 -7.22
C LYS A 268 10.67 7.18 -7.72
N SER A 269 10.19 7.22 -8.96
CA SER A 269 9.40 8.34 -9.48
C SER A 269 8.05 8.48 -8.76
N LEU A 270 7.56 7.39 -8.16
CA LEU A 270 6.30 7.33 -7.40
C LEU A 270 6.42 7.82 -5.95
N PHE A 271 7.61 8.25 -5.47
CA PHE A 271 7.67 9.07 -4.25
C PHE A 271 6.97 10.44 -4.43
N GLN A 272 6.53 10.77 -5.65
CA GLN A 272 5.66 11.91 -5.96
C GLN A 272 4.22 11.52 -6.38
N ASN A 273 3.87 10.23 -6.50
CA ASN A 273 2.55 9.78 -6.98
C ASN A 273 2.03 8.51 -6.25
N PRO A 274 0.90 8.56 -5.52
CA PRO A 274 0.58 7.62 -4.44
C PRO A 274 -0.07 6.26 -4.79
N ASN A 275 -0.33 5.90 -6.04
CA ASN A 275 -1.36 4.87 -6.32
C ASN A 275 -0.86 3.49 -6.80
N LEU A 276 0.29 3.00 -6.31
CA LEU A 276 0.77 1.69 -6.76
C LEU A 276 1.52 0.84 -5.73
N GLU A 277 1.01 -0.37 -5.53
CA GLU A 277 1.50 -1.41 -4.61
C GLU A 277 1.64 -2.72 -5.40
N ILE A 278 2.82 -3.32 -5.40
CA ILE A 278 3.06 -4.65 -5.99
C ILE A 278 3.50 -5.58 -4.87
N SER A 279 2.66 -6.56 -4.55
CA SER A 279 2.95 -7.63 -3.60
C SER A 279 3.06 -8.94 -4.36
N ILE A 280 4.28 -9.50 -4.48
CA ILE A 280 4.49 -10.83 -5.03
C ILE A 280 4.57 -11.79 -3.84
N VAL A 281 3.48 -12.51 -3.62
CA VAL A 281 3.40 -13.63 -2.69
C VAL A 281 3.38 -14.90 -3.54
N ARG A 282 4.02 -15.99 -3.09
CA ARG A 282 3.79 -17.35 -3.61
C ARG A 282 3.50 -18.26 -2.43
N THR A 283 2.23 -18.67 -2.24
CA THR A 283 1.88 -19.68 -1.23
C THR A 283 1.12 -20.83 -1.90
N ASN A 284 1.55 -22.05 -1.61
CA ASN A 284 0.78 -23.26 -1.86
C ASN A 284 0.31 -23.80 -0.51
N ASP A 285 -0.75 -23.22 0.07
CA ASP A 285 -1.36 -23.80 1.28
C ASP A 285 -2.76 -24.35 0.97
N THR A 286 -2.87 -25.67 0.88
CA THR A 286 -4.13 -26.41 0.69
C THR A 286 -4.67 -26.93 2.03
N ARG A 287 -4.76 -26.07 3.04
CA ARG A 287 -5.34 -26.44 4.35
C ARG A 287 -6.36 -25.41 4.83
N PHE A 288 -7.59 -25.56 4.36
CA PHE A 288 -8.77 -24.96 4.99
C PHE A 288 -9.90 -25.98 5.02
N THR A 289 -10.55 -26.10 6.17
CA THR A 289 -11.81 -26.84 6.28
C THR A 289 -12.96 -26.04 5.65
N PRO A 290 -14.07 -26.67 5.21
CA PRO A 290 -15.19 -25.97 4.57
C PRO A 290 -15.81 -24.83 5.41
N GLU A 291 -15.61 -24.84 6.73
CA GLU A 291 -16.17 -23.87 7.69
C GLU A 291 -15.32 -22.59 7.83
N GLU A 292 -14.05 -22.59 7.42
CA GLU A 292 -13.14 -21.43 7.53
C GLU A 292 -13.24 -20.44 6.35
N LYS A 293 -14.07 -20.74 5.34
CA LYS A 293 -14.18 -19.93 4.10
C LYS A 293 -15.11 -18.71 4.18
N ALA A 294 -15.72 -18.42 5.33
CA ALA A 294 -16.78 -17.42 5.42
C ALA A 294 -16.33 -16.00 5.81
N ASP A 295 -15.12 -15.76 6.34
CA ASP A 295 -14.80 -14.47 6.98
C ASP A 295 -13.49 -13.76 6.61
N ASN A 296 -12.72 -14.24 5.62
CA ASN A 296 -11.48 -13.56 5.21
C ASN A 296 -11.53 -13.03 3.76
N GLN A 297 -11.56 -11.70 3.61
CA GLN A 297 -11.40 -11.02 2.32
C GLN A 297 -9.94 -11.09 1.84
N LEU A 298 -9.74 -11.95 0.83
CA LEU A 298 -8.78 -11.93 -0.28
C LEU A 298 -7.40 -11.25 -0.10
N GLN A 299 -6.36 -12.07 0.06
CA GLN A 299 -5.04 -11.86 -0.56
C GLN A 299 -4.66 -13.16 -1.28
N TYR A 300 -4.58 -13.15 -2.62
CA TYR A 300 -4.19 -14.33 -3.40
C TYR A 300 -2.80 -14.13 -4.04
N PRO A 301 -1.85 -15.06 -3.84
CA PRO A 301 -0.50 -14.97 -4.38
C PRO A 301 -0.44 -15.11 -5.90
N ALA A 302 0.59 -14.51 -6.52
CA ALA A 302 0.92 -14.77 -7.91
C ALA A 302 1.68 -16.10 -8.02
N LYS A 303 1.24 -16.99 -8.91
CA LYS A 303 1.83 -18.32 -9.13
C LYS A 303 3.15 -18.26 -9.91
N GLU A 304 3.31 -17.23 -10.74
CA GLU A 304 4.49 -16.97 -11.56
C GLU A 304 4.62 -15.47 -11.89
N VAL A 305 5.86 -14.98 -11.97
CA VAL A 305 6.18 -13.62 -12.44
C VAL A 305 7.13 -13.76 -13.62
N LYS A 306 6.69 -13.34 -14.80
CA LYS A 306 7.52 -13.37 -16.02
C LYS A 306 7.86 -11.96 -16.44
N LEU A 307 9.15 -11.68 -16.54
CA LEU A 307 9.66 -10.45 -17.14
C LEU A 307 9.87 -10.71 -18.63
N THR A 308 9.22 -9.94 -19.49
CA THR A 308 9.40 -9.98 -20.93
C THR A 308 9.56 -8.57 -21.49
N SER A 309 9.81 -8.44 -22.79
CA SER A 309 9.67 -7.16 -23.49
C SER A 309 8.72 -7.29 -24.67
N ILE A 310 7.83 -6.32 -24.81
CA ILE A 310 6.92 -6.20 -25.97
C ILE A 310 7.31 -4.91 -26.68
N ASN A 311 7.76 -5.03 -27.94
CA ASN A 311 8.25 -3.90 -28.75
C ASN A 311 9.32 -3.02 -28.07
N GLY A 312 10.16 -3.62 -27.22
CA GLY A 312 11.25 -2.92 -26.52
C GLY A 312 10.86 -2.30 -25.17
N HIS A 313 9.59 -2.38 -24.76
CA HIS A 313 9.17 -1.94 -23.42
C HIS A 313 9.20 -3.11 -22.43
N PRO A 314 9.68 -2.90 -21.20
CA PRO A 314 9.71 -3.94 -20.17
C PRO A 314 8.28 -4.24 -19.70
N VAL A 315 7.94 -5.51 -19.61
CA VAL A 315 6.61 -5.99 -19.25
C VAL A 315 6.74 -6.99 -18.11
N VAL A 316 6.01 -6.72 -17.03
CA VAL A 316 5.82 -7.64 -15.91
C VAL A 316 4.52 -8.37 -16.13
N ILE A 317 4.55 -9.70 -16.19
CA ILE A 317 3.36 -10.55 -16.23
C ILE A 317 3.20 -11.18 -14.85
N LEU A 318 2.10 -10.85 -14.16
CA LEU A 318 1.70 -11.46 -12.89
C LEU A 318 0.62 -12.51 -13.15
N HIS A 319 0.83 -13.75 -12.69
CA HIS A 319 -0.10 -14.86 -12.88
C HIS A 319 -0.89 -15.14 -11.60
N HIS A 320 -2.21 -15.01 -11.61
CA HIS A 320 -3.07 -15.48 -10.51
C HIS A 320 -3.90 -16.68 -10.99
N LYS A 321 -3.90 -17.80 -10.25
CA LYS A 321 -4.80 -18.95 -10.49
C LYS A 321 -5.68 -19.19 -9.27
N ILE A 322 -6.98 -18.90 -9.38
CA ILE A 322 -7.94 -19.11 -8.29
C ILE A 322 -8.41 -20.56 -8.31
N GLY A 323 -8.15 -21.34 -7.25
CA GLY A 323 -8.21 -22.81 -7.25
C GLY A 323 -9.59 -23.49 -7.25
N TYR A 324 -10.48 -23.20 -8.21
CA TYR A 324 -11.70 -23.99 -8.46
C TYR A 324 -11.85 -24.36 -9.95
N PRO A 325 -12.62 -25.42 -10.30
CA PRO A 325 -13.01 -25.67 -11.69
C PRO A 325 -13.82 -24.45 -12.20
N GLY A 326 -13.34 -23.77 -13.25
CA GLY A 326 -13.83 -22.43 -13.63
C GLY A 326 -12.89 -21.27 -13.23
N SER A 327 -11.61 -21.53 -12.97
CA SER A 327 -10.66 -20.56 -12.42
C SER A 327 -10.43 -19.33 -13.31
N GLU A 328 -10.66 -18.14 -12.74
CA GLU A 328 -10.22 -16.84 -13.28
C GLU A 328 -8.68 -16.78 -13.29
N ILE A 329 -8.13 -16.35 -14.43
CA ILE A 329 -6.73 -16.06 -14.65
C ILE A 329 -6.60 -14.55 -14.88
N SER A 330 -6.06 -13.82 -13.92
CA SER A 330 -5.68 -12.42 -14.12
C SER A 330 -4.24 -12.35 -14.63
N VAL A 331 -4.05 -11.69 -15.77
CA VAL A 331 -2.76 -11.29 -16.32
C VAL A 331 -2.67 -9.78 -16.18
N HIS A 332 -1.74 -9.32 -15.36
CA HIS A 332 -1.42 -7.89 -15.28
C HIS A 332 -0.25 -7.60 -16.22
N VAL A 333 -0.40 -6.63 -17.10
CA VAL A 333 0.63 -6.20 -18.05
C VAL A 333 0.97 -4.75 -17.76
N TRP A 334 2.25 -4.52 -17.49
CA TRP A 334 2.77 -3.24 -17.04
C TRP A 334 3.56 -2.57 -18.16
N PHE A 335 3.18 -1.35 -18.52
CA PHE A 335 3.86 -0.53 -19.52
C PHE A 335 4.03 0.89 -18.99
N ASP A 336 5.25 1.30 -18.66
CA ASP A 336 5.55 2.62 -18.08
C ASP A 336 4.63 2.95 -16.87
N ASP A 337 3.61 3.79 -17.05
CA ASP A 337 2.61 4.19 -16.04
C ASP A 337 1.23 3.52 -16.21
N ILE A 338 1.09 2.56 -17.12
CA ILE A 338 -0.17 1.88 -17.47
C ILE A 338 -0.17 0.45 -16.93
N ILE A 339 -1.27 0.06 -16.29
CA ILE A 339 -1.55 -1.31 -15.89
C ILE A 339 -2.77 -1.79 -16.64
N ILE A 340 -2.58 -2.88 -17.37
CA ILE A 340 -3.64 -3.59 -18.07
C ILE A 340 -3.93 -4.85 -17.27
N GLU A 341 -5.13 -4.98 -16.71
CA GLU A 341 -5.59 -6.21 -16.07
C GLU A 341 -6.49 -6.99 -17.04
N VAL A 342 -6.11 -8.24 -17.32
CA VAL A 342 -6.75 -9.11 -18.30
C VAL A 342 -7.25 -10.37 -17.57
N LYS A 343 -8.57 -10.52 -17.40
CA LYS A 343 -9.17 -11.60 -16.56
C LYS A 343 -9.86 -12.71 -17.37
N GLY A 344 -9.17 -13.81 -17.62
CA GLY A 344 -9.68 -14.99 -18.35
C GLY A 344 -10.38 -16.04 -17.51
N TYR A 345 -11.62 -16.42 -17.81
CA TYR A 345 -12.24 -17.64 -17.25
C TYR A 345 -12.10 -18.81 -18.22
N ASN A 346 -11.49 -19.92 -17.78
CA ASN A 346 -11.28 -21.15 -18.58
C ASN A 346 -10.46 -20.98 -19.89
N HIS A 347 -9.72 -19.88 -20.05
CA HIS A 347 -8.89 -19.62 -21.23
C HIS A 347 -7.44 -20.13 -21.06
N PRO A 348 -6.81 -20.69 -22.12
CA PRO A 348 -5.38 -20.98 -22.11
C PRO A 348 -4.53 -19.72 -21.88
N GLU A 349 -3.47 -19.85 -21.07
CA GLU A 349 -2.56 -18.77 -20.69
C GLU A 349 -1.96 -18.03 -21.89
N ASP A 350 -1.54 -18.77 -22.91
CA ASP A 350 -0.91 -18.21 -24.09
C ASP A 350 -1.87 -17.36 -24.92
N GLN A 351 -3.19 -17.58 -24.79
CA GLN A 351 -4.20 -16.75 -25.43
C GLN A 351 -4.39 -15.43 -24.70
N LEU A 352 -4.43 -15.42 -23.36
CA LEU A 352 -4.55 -14.17 -22.58
C LEU A 352 -3.34 -13.27 -22.77
N VAL A 353 -2.14 -13.84 -22.85
CA VAL A 353 -0.90 -13.11 -23.16
C VAL A 353 -0.95 -12.54 -24.58
N LYS A 354 -1.35 -13.33 -25.58
CA LYS A 354 -1.52 -12.86 -26.97
C LYS A 354 -2.56 -11.74 -27.08
N VAL A 355 -3.63 -11.79 -26.29
CA VAL A 355 -4.65 -10.73 -26.23
C VAL A 355 -4.06 -9.46 -25.65
N ALA A 356 -3.35 -9.54 -24.52
CA ALA A 356 -2.68 -8.38 -23.95
C ALA A 356 -1.64 -7.78 -24.92
N GLU A 357 -0.86 -8.63 -25.59
CA GLU A 357 0.09 -8.24 -26.64
C GLU A 357 -0.61 -7.56 -27.83
N ALA A 358 -1.76 -8.07 -28.28
CA ALA A 358 -2.52 -7.53 -29.41
C ALA A 358 -3.23 -6.20 -29.09
N MET A 359 -3.65 -6.00 -27.83
CA MET A 359 -4.29 -4.75 -27.39
C MET A 359 -3.29 -3.62 -27.17
N THR A 360 -2.04 -3.96 -26.83
CA THR A 360 -0.99 -3.01 -26.46
C THR A 360 -0.79 -1.89 -27.51
N PRO A 361 -0.64 -2.17 -28.83
CA PRO A 361 -0.44 -1.11 -29.82
C PRO A 361 -1.61 -0.14 -29.92
N ASN A 362 -2.84 -0.64 -29.77
CA ASN A 362 -4.05 0.18 -29.84
C ASN A 362 -4.17 1.08 -28.62
N LEU A 363 -3.88 0.57 -27.41
CA LEU A 363 -3.86 1.35 -26.17
C LEU A 363 -2.77 2.43 -26.20
N LEU A 364 -1.58 2.12 -26.74
CA LEU A 364 -0.49 3.09 -26.93
C LEU A 364 -0.85 4.17 -27.97
N ALA A 365 -1.60 3.81 -29.01
CA ALA A 365 -2.07 4.76 -30.03
C ALA A 365 -3.15 5.73 -29.50
N MET A 366 -3.76 5.47 -28.34
CA MET A 366 -4.77 6.35 -27.74
C MET A 366 -4.21 7.68 -27.22
N GLY A 367 -2.88 7.84 -27.11
CA GLY A 367 -2.20 9.14 -26.97
C GLY A 367 -2.56 9.98 -25.72
N ARG A 368 -3.30 9.42 -24.77
CA ARG A 368 -3.67 10.04 -23.48
C ARG A 368 -3.32 9.07 -22.37
N ARG A 369 -2.90 9.61 -21.21
CA ARG A 369 -2.69 8.83 -19.97
C ARG A 369 -4.00 8.09 -19.64
N PRO A 370 -4.08 6.77 -19.82
CA PRO A 370 -5.32 6.06 -19.54
C PRO A 370 -5.53 5.97 -18.03
N SER A 371 -6.80 6.05 -17.61
CA SER A 371 -7.20 5.56 -16.28
C SER A 371 -7.09 4.02 -16.25
N PRO A 372 -7.10 3.36 -15.08
CA PRO A 372 -7.10 1.91 -15.01
C PRO A 372 -8.28 1.33 -15.81
N VAL A 373 -8.00 0.46 -16.78
CA VAL A 373 -9.01 -0.21 -17.60
C VAL A 373 -9.20 -1.63 -17.05
N SER A 374 -10.44 -2.00 -16.70
CA SER A 374 -10.77 -3.36 -16.26
C SER A 374 -11.46 -4.13 -17.40
N ILE A 375 -10.91 -5.30 -17.74
CA ILE A 375 -11.39 -6.15 -18.83
C ILE A 375 -11.67 -7.57 -18.29
N THR A 376 -12.89 -8.07 -18.52
CA THR A 376 -13.31 -9.43 -18.11
C THR A 376 -13.67 -10.28 -19.33
N PHE A 377 -13.34 -11.57 -19.29
CA PHE A 377 -13.49 -12.51 -20.40
C PHE A 377 -14.52 -13.61 -20.11
N GLN A 378 -15.27 -14.01 -21.13
CA GLN A 378 -15.99 -15.28 -21.21
C GLN A 378 -16.05 -15.74 -22.67
N GLU A 379 -15.83 -17.03 -22.92
CA GLU A 379 -16.10 -17.71 -24.22
C GLU A 379 -15.86 -16.84 -25.48
N GLU A 380 -14.61 -16.37 -25.68
CA GLU A 380 -14.16 -15.61 -26.86
C GLU A 380 -14.63 -14.15 -26.99
N GLN A 381 -15.16 -13.53 -25.93
CA GLN A 381 -15.72 -12.16 -25.97
C GLN A 381 -15.22 -11.26 -24.81
N PHE A 382 -15.09 -9.94 -25.07
CA PHE A 382 -14.76 -8.90 -24.08
C PHE A 382 -15.84 -7.81 -24.02
N THR A 383 -15.95 -7.11 -22.89
CA THR A 383 -16.63 -5.80 -22.78
C THR A 383 -15.79 -4.86 -21.90
N SER A 384 -15.61 -3.61 -22.33
CA SER A 384 -15.01 -2.54 -21.51
C SER A 384 -15.99 -1.37 -21.33
N VAL A 385 -15.95 -0.76 -20.14
CA VAL A 385 -16.67 0.49 -19.84
C VAL A 385 -15.68 1.49 -19.23
N ASP A 386 -15.31 2.50 -20.02
CA ASP A 386 -14.37 3.55 -19.63
C ASP A 386 -15.10 4.85 -19.32
N VAL A 387 -14.86 5.40 -18.13
CA VAL A 387 -15.48 6.67 -17.69
C VAL A 387 -14.44 7.57 -17.02
N LEU A 388 -14.62 8.87 -17.17
CA LEU A 388 -13.86 9.86 -16.41
C LEU A 388 -14.09 9.66 -14.89
N PRO A 389 -13.03 9.44 -14.09
CA PRO A 389 -13.20 8.88 -12.76
C PRO A 389 -13.66 9.90 -11.70
N ARG A 390 -13.65 11.21 -11.95
CA ARG A 390 -13.95 12.21 -10.90
C ARG A 390 -14.83 13.34 -11.41
N LEU A 391 -15.97 13.53 -10.75
CA LEU A 391 -16.93 14.60 -11.04
C LEU A 391 -17.16 15.46 -9.80
N PHE A 392 -17.17 16.76 -9.99
CA PHE A 392 -17.64 17.72 -9.00
C PHE A 392 -18.96 18.31 -9.47
N MET A 393 -19.97 18.29 -8.61
CA MET A 393 -21.29 18.80 -8.92
C MET A 393 -21.79 19.74 -7.85
N GLU A 394 -22.22 20.92 -8.29
CA GLU A 394 -22.91 21.87 -7.43
C GLU A 394 -24.34 21.38 -7.16
N LYS A 395 -24.88 21.76 -6.01
CA LYS A 395 -26.29 21.48 -5.70
C LYS A 395 -27.21 22.24 -6.65
N GLY A 396 -28.23 21.57 -7.16
CA GLY A 396 -29.11 22.07 -8.21
C GLY A 396 -28.55 21.95 -9.62
N SER A 397 -27.42 21.26 -9.82
CA SER A 397 -26.82 21.06 -11.15
C SER A 397 -27.20 19.72 -11.78
N SER A 398 -27.15 19.68 -13.11
CA SER A 398 -27.25 18.48 -13.93
C SER A 398 -26.06 18.43 -14.88
N THR A 399 -25.48 17.26 -15.09
CA THR A 399 -24.39 17.03 -16.04
C THR A 399 -24.62 15.76 -16.82
N LEU A 400 -24.09 15.73 -18.04
CA LEU A 400 -24.08 14.58 -18.91
C LEU A 400 -22.64 14.12 -19.06
N ILE A 401 -22.36 12.87 -18.71
CA ILE A 401 -21.06 12.24 -18.94
C ILE A 401 -21.20 11.17 -20.01
N MET A 402 -20.14 11.01 -20.79
CA MET A 402 -20.04 9.98 -21.81
C MET A 402 -19.13 8.88 -21.28
N ALA A 403 -19.63 7.65 -21.26
CA ALA A 403 -18.85 6.46 -21.02
C ALA A 403 -18.58 5.76 -22.36
N ASP A 404 -17.32 5.47 -22.65
CA ASP A 404 -16.94 4.68 -23.82
C ASP A 404 -17.21 3.21 -23.49
N VAL A 405 -18.08 2.57 -24.28
CA VAL A 405 -18.38 1.15 -24.15
C VAL A 405 -17.94 0.43 -25.41
N ALA A 406 -17.24 -0.69 -25.28
CA ALA A 406 -16.84 -1.49 -26.44
C ALA A 406 -16.93 -2.99 -26.13
N THR A 407 -17.24 -3.77 -27.18
CA THR A 407 -17.15 -5.25 -27.21
C THR A 407 -16.24 -5.70 -28.36
N TYR A 408 -15.59 -6.84 -28.19
CA TYR A 408 -14.53 -7.44 -29.01
C TYR A 408 -14.83 -8.94 -28.92
N GLY A 409 -15.03 -9.60 -30.06
CA GLY A 409 -15.60 -10.94 -30.14
C GLY A 409 -16.61 -11.03 -31.29
N THR A 410 -16.98 -12.24 -31.73
CA THR A 410 -17.45 -12.43 -33.12
C THR A 410 -18.93 -12.14 -33.44
N ASP A 411 -19.75 -11.54 -32.56
CA ASP A 411 -21.17 -11.28 -32.83
C ASP A 411 -21.74 -9.99 -32.18
N GLU A 412 -22.87 -9.50 -32.70
CA GLU A 412 -23.64 -8.39 -32.09
C GLU A 412 -24.25 -8.82 -30.75
N PHE A 413 -24.15 -7.96 -29.73
CA PHE A 413 -24.52 -8.35 -28.38
C PHE A 413 -25.31 -7.27 -27.64
N ARG A 414 -26.40 -7.67 -26.97
CA ARG A 414 -27.26 -6.75 -26.21
C ARG A 414 -26.82 -6.70 -24.75
N VAL A 415 -26.43 -5.52 -24.29
CA VAL A 415 -26.00 -5.27 -22.91
C VAL A 415 -26.98 -4.34 -22.22
N GLU A 416 -27.46 -4.72 -21.04
CA GLU A 416 -28.27 -3.89 -20.16
C GLU A 416 -27.37 -3.15 -19.17
N PHE A 417 -27.49 -1.82 -19.07
CA PHE A 417 -26.72 -1.00 -18.14
C PHE A 417 -27.60 -0.52 -16.98
N PHE A 418 -27.03 -0.51 -15.78
CA PHE A 418 -27.64 0.13 -14.62
C PHE A 418 -26.59 0.77 -13.72
N VAL A 419 -26.96 1.84 -13.01
CA VAL A 419 -26.06 2.54 -12.08
C VAL A 419 -26.50 2.30 -10.64
N THR A 420 -25.57 1.98 -9.75
CA THR A 420 -25.85 1.83 -8.32
C THR A 420 -24.85 2.59 -7.44
N TYR A 421 -25.20 2.74 -6.17
CA TYR A 421 -24.32 3.21 -5.10
C TYR A 421 -24.11 2.06 -4.11
N GLY A 422 -22.86 1.64 -3.89
CA GLY A 422 -22.51 0.56 -2.94
C GLY A 422 -22.48 -0.86 -3.52
N GLN A 423 -22.89 -1.87 -2.73
CA GLN A 423 -22.89 -3.29 -3.10
C GLN A 423 -24.20 -3.68 -3.83
N PRO A 424 -24.17 -4.60 -4.80
CA PRO A 424 -25.34 -4.99 -5.58
C PRO A 424 -26.25 -5.93 -4.78
N ARG A 425 -27.09 -5.40 -3.87
CA ARG A 425 -28.27 -6.15 -3.39
C ARG A 425 -29.50 -5.26 -3.30
N LYS A 426 -30.47 -5.60 -4.16
CA LYS A 426 -31.89 -5.24 -4.25
C LYS A 426 -32.24 -3.78 -3.89
N THR A 427 -32.44 -3.02 -4.96
CA THR A 427 -32.86 -1.60 -5.04
C THR A 427 -31.69 -0.63 -4.80
N PRO A 428 -31.19 0.07 -5.84
CA PRO A 428 -30.16 1.08 -5.67
C PRO A 428 -30.70 2.21 -4.80
N ILE A 429 -30.18 2.34 -3.58
CA ILE A 429 -30.45 3.51 -2.74
C ILE A 429 -29.38 4.54 -3.11
N LEU A 430 -29.70 5.38 -4.09
CA LEU A 430 -28.90 6.58 -4.33
C LEU A 430 -28.95 7.48 -3.08
N PRO A 431 -27.88 8.25 -2.80
CA PRO A 431 -27.93 9.26 -1.76
C PRO A 431 -29.16 10.17 -1.95
N PRO A 432 -29.87 10.54 -0.87
CA PRO A 432 -31.01 11.45 -0.99
C PRO A 432 -30.62 12.71 -1.78
N GLY A 433 -31.38 13.01 -2.83
CA GLY A 433 -31.11 14.16 -3.69
C GLY A 433 -30.04 13.96 -4.77
N VAL A 434 -29.48 12.77 -4.96
CA VAL A 434 -28.67 12.45 -6.15
C VAL A 434 -29.47 11.51 -7.05
N ALA A 435 -29.73 11.91 -8.28
CA ALA A 435 -30.37 11.08 -9.30
C ALA A 435 -29.35 10.76 -10.40
N VAL A 436 -29.32 9.50 -10.83
CA VAL A 436 -28.52 9.06 -11.96
C VAL A 436 -29.43 8.33 -12.93
N ALA A 437 -29.42 8.76 -14.18
CA ALA A 437 -30.20 8.17 -15.25
C ALA A 437 -29.30 7.86 -16.44
N LEU A 438 -29.48 6.69 -17.03
CA LEU A 438 -28.90 6.36 -18.33
C LEU A 438 -29.90 6.80 -19.38
N GLU A 439 -29.47 7.51 -20.43
CA GLU A 439 -30.41 7.85 -21.52
C GLU A 439 -30.78 6.60 -22.34
N HIS A 440 -29.89 5.61 -22.34
CA HIS A 440 -30.09 4.28 -22.89
C HIS A 440 -29.68 3.23 -21.85
N ASN A 441 -30.61 2.39 -21.41
CA ASN A 441 -30.32 1.27 -20.52
C ASN A 441 -30.00 -0.02 -21.28
N GLU A 442 -30.11 -0.04 -22.60
CA GLU A 442 -29.71 -1.16 -23.45
C GLU A 442 -28.90 -0.64 -24.64
N LEU A 443 -27.76 -1.26 -24.92
CA LEU A 443 -26.97 -1.05 -26.15
C LEU A 443 -26.79 -2.36 -26.90
N VAL A 444 -26.79 -2.30 -28.22
CA VAL A 444 -26.34 -3.40 -29.08
C VAL A 444 -24.92 -3.07 -29.50
N LEU A 445 -23.97 -3.76 -28.88
CA LEU A 445 -22.55 -3.54 -29.11
C LEU A 445 -22.07 -4.46 -30.24
N LYS A 446 -21.18 -3.95 -31.09
CA LYS A 446 -20.59 -4.67 -32.21
C LYS A 446 -19.11 -4.85 -31.98
N ASP A 447 -18.54 -5.92 -32.54
CA ASP A 447 -17.11 -6.22 -32.47
C ASP A 447 -16.26 -5.01 -32.91
N GLY A 448 -15.41 -4.54 -32.01
CA GLY A 448 -14.49 -3.44 -32.28
C GLY A 448 -15.11 -2.05 -32.36
N VAL A 449 -16.42 -1.92 -32.17
CA VAL A 449 -17.11 -0.64 -32.26
C VAL A 449 -17.26 -0.05 -30.87
N LYS A 450 -16.80 1.19 -30.72
CA LYS A 450 -17.07 2.01 -29.55
C LYS A 450 -18.46 2.62 -29.66
N GLU A 451 -19.25 2.42 -28.62
CA GLU A 451 -20.55 3.03 -28.44
C GLU A 451 -20.50 3.98 -27.24
N ASP A 452 -21.19 5.10 -27.39
CA ASP A 452 -21.32 6.12 -26.36
C ASP A 452 -22.47 5.76 -25.42
N LEU A 453 -22.19 5.59 -24.13
CA LEU A 453 -23.20 5.44 -23.08
C LEU A 453 -23.40 6.77 -22.34
N PRO A 454 -24.40 7.58 -22.71
CA PRO A 454 -24.72 8.83 -22.03
C PRO A 454 -25.33 8.60 -20.63
N ILE A 455 -24.70 9.17 -19.61
CA ILE A 455 -25.12 9.07 -18.21
C ILE A 455 -25.42 10.48 -17.70
N ARG A 456 -26.68 10.72 -17.37
CA ARG A 456 -27.14 11.97 -16.78
C ARG A 456 -27.09 11.85 -15.25
N ILE A 457 -26.39 12.79 -14.62
CA ILE A 457 -26.36 12.91 -13.16
C ILE A 457 -27.02 14.22 -12.79
N GLU A 458 -27.92 14.18 -11.82
CA GLU A 458 -28.61 15.35 -11.27
C GLU A 458 -28.43 15.39 -9.76
N VAL A 459 -28.11 16.56 -9.25
CA VAL A 459 -27.91 16.79 -7.81
C VAL A 459 -28.94 17.82 -7.37
N ASP A 460 -29.92 17.40 -6.59
CA ASP A 460 -30.96 18.25 -6.01
C ASP A 460 -30.37 19.27 -5.02
N PRO A 461 -30.97 20.47 -4.85
CA PRO A 461 -30.58 21.43 -3.83
C PRO A 461 -30.50 20.87 -2.39
N SER A 462 -31.27 19.82 -2.08
CA SER A 462 -31.29 19.14 -0.78
C SER A 462 -30.24 18.04 -0.61
N ALA A 463 -29.47 17.69 -1.65
CA ALA A 463 -28.47 16.65 -1.58
C ALA A 463 -27.43 16.94 -0.46
N PRO A 464 -27.02 15.95 0.35
CA PRO A 464 -26.00 16.15 1.36
C PRO A 464 -24.64 16.46 0.72
N ASP A 465 -23.86 17.32 1.37
CA ASP A 465 -22.45 17.49 1.00
C ASP A 465 -21.71 16.18 1.27
N GLY A 466 -20.87 15.74 0.34
CA GLY A 466 -20.19 14.46 0.50
C GLY A 466 -19.44 13.98 -0.74
N SER A 467 -18.75 12.86 -0.57
CA SER A 467 -18.15 12.09 -1.66
C SER A 467 -18.88 10.76 -1.80
N TYR A 468 -19.24 10.43 -3.03
CA TYR A 468 -20.03 9.27 -3.40
C TYR A 468 -19.29 8.45 -4.46
N ILE A 469 -19.46 7.13 -4.43
CA ILE A 469 -18.90 6.23 -5.43
C ILE A 469 -20.09 5.62 -6.16
N LEU A 470 -20.29 6.04 -7.41
CA LEU A 470 -21.27 5.44 -8.31
C LEU A 470 -20.59 4.30 -9.06
N LYS A 471 -21.29 3.20 -9.24
CA LYS A 471 -20.82 2.04 -9.99
C LYS A 471 -21.76 1.80 -11.16
N ILE A 472 -21.21 1.70 -12.36
CA ILE A 472 -21.96 1.29 -13.55
C ILE A 472 -21.82 -0.21 -13.65
N TYR A 473 -22.95 -0.89 -13.81
CA TYR A 473 -22.99 -2.31 -14.09
C TYR A 473 -23.45 -2.50 -15.53
N ALA A 474 -22.85 -3.48 -16.17
CA ALA A 474 -23.28 -4.03 -17.43
C ALA A 474 -23.75 -5.46 -17.14
N ARG A 475 -24.98 -5.79 -17.51
CA ARG A 475 -25.54 -7.14 -17.42
C ARG A 475 -25.79 -7.65 -18.81
N TRP A 476 -25.48 -8.92 -18.99
CA TRP A 476 -25.84 -9.65 -20.18
C TRP A 476 -26.21 -11.07 -19.82
N SER A 477 -27.35 -11.55 -20.31
CA SER A 477 -27.85 -12.89 -19.93
C SER A 477 -27.93 -13.05 -18.39
N GLU A 478 -27.49 -14.18 -17.85
CA GLU A 478 -27.43 -14.48 -16.41
C GLU A 478 -26.19 -13.88 -15.69
N ASP A 479 -25.28 -13.23 -16.42
CA ASP A 479 -24.00 -12.72 -15.89
C ASP A 479 -24.00 -11.19 -15.71
N GLU A 480 -23.23 -10.70 -14.73
CA GLU A 480 -23.09 -9.27 -14.39
C GLU A 480 -21.62 -8.84 -14.29
N PHE A 481 -21.32 -7.66 -14.83
CA PHE A 481 -20.02 -7.00 -14.75
C PHE A 481 -20.15 -5.61 -14.12
N VAL A 482 -19.10 -5.23 -13.38
CA VAL A 482 -18.98 -3.89 -12.78
C VAL A 482 -17.93 -3.11 -13.54
N GLY A 483 -18.37 -2.07 -14.25
CA GLY A 483 -17.48 -1.12 -14.90
C GLY A 483 -16.75 -0.21 -13.91
N THR A 484 -15.93 0.68 -14.47
CA THR A 484 -15.10 1.61 -13.69
C THR A 484 -15.96 2.49 -12.76
N PRO A 485 -15.59 2.63 -11.46
CA PRO A 485 -16.34 3.47 -10.54
C PRO A 485 -16.19 4.96 -10.86
N ILE A 486 -17.28 5.71 -10.76
CA ILE A 486 -17.29 7.17 -10.85
C ILE A 486 -17.30 7.76 -9.44
N TYR A 487 -16.31 8.58 -9.12
CA TYR A 487 -16.24 9.31 -7.86
C TYR A 487 -16.91 10.67 -8.00
N LEU A 488 -18.04 10.86 -7.32
CA LEU A 488 -18.85 12.08 -7.36
C LEU A 488 -18.68 12.87 -6.06
N LYS A 489 -18.30 14.15 -6.14
CA LYS A 489 -18.28 15.07 -5.00
C LYS A 489 -19.39 16.10 -5.13
N VAL A 490 -20.26 16.19 -4.11
CA VAL A 490 -21.37 17.15 -4.03
C VAL A 490 -21.08 18.19 -2.95
N GLY A 491 -21.37 19.46 -3.24
CA GLY A 491 -21.30 20.55 -2.28
C GLY A 491 -20.50 21.74 -2.79
N LYS A 492 -20.07 22.64 -1.90
CA LYS A 492 -19.18 23.77 -2.26
C LYS A 492 -17.72 23.37 -2.09
N GLY A 493 -16.96 23.34 -3.18
CA GLY A 493 -15.51 23.22 -3.13
C GLY A 493 -14.91 22.88 -4.49
N SER A 494 -14.04 23.73 -5.03
CA SER A 494 -13.22 23.37 -6.18
C SER A 494 -12.28 22.23 -5.79
N TYR A 495 -12.14 21.21 -6.65
CA TYR A 495 -10.81 20.63 -6.79
C TYR A 495 -9.94 21.76 -7.35
N GLU A 496 -8.79 22.05 -6.74
CA GLU A 496 -7.72 22.70 -7.51
C GLU A 496 -7.45 21.78 -8.69
N THR A 497 -7.95 22.16 -9.85
CA THR A 497 -7.64 21.50 -11.10
C THR A 497 -6.17 21.75 -11.34
N ILE A 498 -5.31 20.82 -10.93
CA ILE A 498 -3.94 20.74 -11.43
C ILE A 498 -4.06 20.16 -12.85
N TYR A 499 -4.52 20.99 -13.78
CA TYR A 499 -4.06 20.88 -15.16
C TYR A 499 -2.70 21.59 -15.17
N PRO A 500 -1.57 20.90 -15.45
CA PRO A 500 -0.40 21.64 -15.88
C PRO A 500 -0.76 22.27 -17.23
N ASP A 501 -0.75 23.60 -17.29
CA ASP A 501 -0.66 24.30 -18.56
C ASP A 501 0.65 23.88 -19.25
N LYS A 502 0.50 23.30 -20.45
CA LYS A 502 1.51 22.95 -21.47
C LYS A 502 2.27 21.63 -21.31
#